data_AF-A0A163ZFJ9-F1
#
_entry.id   AF-A0A163ZFJ9-F1
#
_cell.length_a   1.000
_cell.length_b   1.000
_cell.length_c   1.000
_cell.angle_alpha   90.00
_cell.angle_beta   90.00
_cell.angle_gamma   90.00
#
_symmetry.space_group_name_H-M   'P 1'
#
loop_
_entity.id
_entity.type
_entity.pdbx_description
1 polymer ?
#
loop_
_entity_poly.entity_id
_entity_poly.type
_entity_poly.pdbx_seq_one_letter_code
_entity_poly.pdbx_strand_id
1 'polypeptide(L)'
;MPRAVPVVNRRGVLAGGAALAALGVVVSACGESTPKPPAVDELLAPLEQARRDSALASAAAAAIGNPPQVAAALTVVASQRGAHARALATEIARAAGKLVSATSETSSSSASPSPTGTEPPPPPPPVSDVVDSLRKSAEDASRLVATVSGYRAGLLASIAASCTASYTVALLPGGPSI
;
A
#
# COMPACT_ATOMS: atom_id res chain seq x y z
N MET A 1 26.67 43.73 -20.10
CA MET A 1 27.32 42.85 -19.12
C MET A 1 26.35 41.72 -18.75
N PRO A 2 26.56 40.48 -19.22
CA PRO A 2 25.69 39.36 -18.88
C PRO A 2 26.00 38.80 -17.48
N ARG A 3 24.96 38.49 -16.71
CA ARG A 3 25.03 37.85 -15.38
C ARG A 3 25.05 36.33 -15.58
N ALA A 4 26.08 35.67 -15.06
CA ALA A 4 26.14 34.21 -14.98
C ALA A 4 25.17 33.73 -13.89
N VAL A 5 24.19 32.90 -14.26
CA VAL A 5 23.33 32.19 -13.31
C VAL A 5 24.04 30.88 -12.96
N PRO A 6 24.27 30.54 -11.67
CA PRO A 6 24.95 29.31 -11.32
C PRO A 6 24.07 28.10 -11.65
N VAL A 7 24.59 27.20 -12.48
CA VAL A 7 24.03 25.88 -12.74
C VAL A 7 24.21 25.03 -11.48
N VAL A 8 23.12 24.78 -10.75
CA VAL A 8 23.13 23.89 -9.60
C VAL A 8 23.12 22.44 -10.09
N ASN A 9 24.25 21.74 -9.93
CA ASN A 9 24.40 20.34 -10.30
C ASN A 9 23.86 19.41 -9.20
N ARG A 10 23.03 18.43 -9.59
CA ARG A 10 22.30 17.50 -8.69
C ARG A 10 23.19 16.54 -7.90
N ARG A 11 24.49 16.50 -8.18
CA ARG A 11 25.47 15.60 -7.52
C ARG A 11 26.06 16.12 -6.20
N GLY A 12 25.72 17.34 -5.77
CA GLY A 12 26.22 17.92 -4.51
C GLY A 12 25.37 17.65 -3.26
N VAL A 13 24.18 17.05 -3.38
CA VAL A 13 23.22 16.93 -2.25
C VAL A 13 23.36 15.61 -1.48
N LEU A 14 24.23 14.68 -1.90
CA LEU A 14 24.44 13.38 -1.24
C LEU A 14 25.79 13.25 -0.53
N ALA A 15 26.37 14.37 -0.07
CA ALA A 15 27.65 14.39 0.65
C ALA A 15 27.63 15.20 1.96
N GLY A 16 26.46 15.30 2.62
CA GLY A 16 26.28 16.12 3.83
C GLY A 16 25.38 15.49 4.89
N GLY A 17 25.69 14.26 5.34
CA GLY A 17 24.89 13.56 6.35
C GLY A 17 25.69 12.63 7.27
N ALA A 18 26.99 12.89 7.45
CA ALA A 18 27.83 12.12 8.35
C ALA A 18 28.46 13.06 9.41
N ALA A 19 27.70 13.33 10.48
CA ALA A 19 28.23 13.71 11.80
C ALA A 19 27.07 13.98 12.77
N LEU A 20 26.74 13.01 13.63
CA LEU A 20 26.31 13.25 15.00
C LEU A 20 26.50 11.95 15.80
N ALA A 21 27.54 11.97 16.62
CA ALA A 21 27.97 10.89 17.48
C ALA A 21 27.15 10.85 18.78
N ALA A 22 26.85 9.62 19.20
CA ALA A 22 26.80 9.10 20.57
C ALA A 22 26.23 10.00 21.70
N LEU A 23 25.03 9.64 22.17
CA LEU A 23 24.60 9.77 23.57
C LEU A 23 23.55 8.69 23.91
N GLY A 24 23.89 7.83 24.88
CA GLY A 24 22.98 7.36 25.94
C GLY A 24 21.88 6.36 25.61
N VAL A 25 22.04 5.14 26.12
CA VAL A 25 20.95 4.17 26.33
C VAL A 25 19.98 4.71 27.39
N VAL A 26 18.70 4.81 27.05
CA VAL A 26 17.59 4.64 28.00
C VAL A 26 16.49 3.82 27.32
N VAL A 27 16.32 2.60 27.83
CA VAL A 27 15.10 1.79 27.65
C VAL A 27 13.95 2.64 28.19
N SER A 28 13.12 3.20 27.31
CA SER A 28 11.78 3.64 27.71
C SER A 28 10.91 2.38 27.76
N ALA A 29 10.76 1.86 28.97
CA ALA A 29 9.86 0.79 29.30
C ALA A 29 8.41 1.12 28.89
N CYS A 30 7.76 0.12 28.33
CA CYS A 30 6.35 -0.24 28.47
C CYS A 30 5.36 0.92 28.66
N GLY A 31 4.76 1.37 27.56
CA GLY A 31 3.37 1.79 27.63
C GLY A 31 2.51 0.54 27.90
N GLU A 32 1.89 0.49 29.07
CA GLU A 32 0.82 -0.44 29.41
C GLU A 32 -0.18 -0.46 28.25
N SER A 33 -0.18 -1.54 27.48
CA SER A 33 -1.09 -1.68 26.35
C SER A 33 -2.30 -2.46 26.83
N THR A 34 -3.42 -1.75 26.93
CA THR A 34 -4.78 -2.30 26.80
C THR A 34 -4.76 -3.49 25.84
N PRO A 35 -5.52 -4.58 26.06
CA PRO A 35 -5.50 -5.74 25.17
C PRO A 35 -5.86 -5.32 23.75
N LYS A 36 -4.83 -5.00 22.95
CA LYS A 36 -4.98 -4.65 21.55
C LYS A 36 -5.29 -5.99 20.87
N PRO A 37 -6.34 -6.05 20.03
CA PRO A 37 -6.61 -7.24 19.26
C PRO A 37 -5.32 -7.72 18.58
N PRO A 38 -5.12 -9.05 18.45
CA PRO A 38 -3.84 -9.59 18.05
C PRO A 38 -3.44 -8.89 16.77
N ALA A 39 -2.23 -8.36 16.77
CA ALA A 39 -1.86 -7.31 15.81
C ALA A 39 -1.93 -7.80 14.33
N VAL A 40 -2.12 -9.09 14.11
CA VAL A 40 -2.40 -9.72 12.81
C VAL A 40 -3.77 -9.31 12.25
N ASP A 41 -4.79 -9.19 13.11
CA ASP A 41 -6.18 -8.89 12.70
C ASP A 41 -6.31 -7.51 12.06
N GLU A 42 -5.51 -6.54 12.52
CA GLU A 42 -5.53 -5.16 12.03
C GLU A 42 -5.06 -5.02 10.57
N LEU A 43 -4.29 -5.99 10.06
CA LEU A 43 -3.77 -5.98 8.69
C LEU A 43 -4.67 -6.72 7.69
N LEU A 44 -5.64 -7.50 8.16
CA LEU A 44 -6.56 -8.25 7.29
C LEU A 44 -7.44 -7.32 6.46
N ALA A 45 -7.99 -6.26 7.08
CA ALA A 45 -8.81 -5.29 6.38
C ALA A 45 -8.04 -4.55 5.26
N PRO A 46 -6.83 -3.99 5.52
CA PRO A 46 -5.97 -3.43 4.47
C PRO A 46 -5.61 -4.43 3.36
N LEU A 47 -5.44 -5.72 3.69
CA LEU A 47 -5.09 -6.75 2.72
C LEU A 47 -6.26 -7.02 1.76
N GLU A 48 -7.47 -7.23 2.29
CA GLU A 48 -8.66 -7.46 1.47
C GLU A 48 -9.02 -6.22 0.66
N GLN A 49 -8.83 -5.03 1.23
CA GLN A 49 -8.97 -3.78 0.51
C GLN A 49 -7.98 -3.69 -0.67
N ALA A 50 -6.71 -4.03 -0.47
CA ALA A 50 -5.71 -4.02 -1.54
C ALA A 50 -6.03 -5.01 -2.67
N ARG A 51 -6.57 -6.19 -2.34
CA ARG A 51 -7.03 -7.17 -3.35
C ARG A 51 -8.21 -6.62 -4.15
N ARG A 52 -9.20 -6.04 -3.48
CA ARG A 52 -10.37 -5.42 -4.13
C ARG A 52 -9.97 -4.25 -5.02
N ASP A 53 -9.10 -3.36 -4.55
CA ASP A 53 -8.57 -2.25 -5.36
C ASP A 53 -7.84 -2.76 -6.61
N SER A 54 -7.03 -3.82 -6.47
CA SER A 54 -6.31 -4.43 -7.58
C SER A 54 -7.27 -5.01 -8.62
N ALA A 55 -8.31 -5.71 -8.19
CA ALA A 55 -9.31 -6.29 -9.09
C ALA A 55 -10.13 -5.20 -9.80
N LEU A 56 -10.55 -4.17 -9.06
CA LEU A 56 -11.28 -3.01 -9.58
C LEU A 56 -10.45 -2.29 -10.64
N ALA A 57 -9.18 -1.99 -10.35
CA ALA A 57 -8.28 -1.34 -11.31
C ALA A 57 -8.03 -2.19 -12.57
N SER A 58 -7.87 -3.52 -12.43
CA SER A 58 -7.76 -4.43 -13.59
C SER A 58 -9.03 -4.44 -14.43
N ALA A 59 -10.21 -4.47 -13.81
CA ALA A 59 -11.48 -4.44 -14.52
C ALA A 59 -11.70 -3.11 -15.24
N ALA A 60 -11.35 -1.98 -14.61
CA ALA A 60 -11.38 -0.67 -15.25
C ALA A 60 -10.38 -0.58 -16.41
N ALA A 61 -9.17 -1.16 -16.28
CA ALA A 61 -8.17 -1.19 -17.34
C ALA A 61 -8.66 -1.95 -18.59
N ALA A 62 -9.48 -2.97 -18.41
CA ALA A 62 -10.08 -3.76 -19.48
C ALA A 62 -11.31 -3.11 -20.13
N ALA A 63 -11.80 -1.97 -19.60
CA ALA A 63 -12.98 -1.30 -20.11
C ALA A 63 -12.76 -0.77 -21.54
N ILE A 64 -13.65 -1.16 -22.46
CA ILE A 64 -13.66 -0.64 -23.83
C ILE A 64 -14.01 0.85 -23.79
N GLY A 65 -13.21 1.68 -24.46
CA GLY A 65 -13.42 3.13 -24.54
C GLY A 65 -12.46 3.96 -23.67
N ASN A 66 -11.67 3.33 -22.80
CA ASN A 66 -10.58 4.02 -22.12
C ASN A 66 -9.43 4.35 -23.10
N PRO A 67 -8.85 5.56 -23.05
CA PRO A 67 -7.67 5.87 -23.85
C PRO A 67 -6.50 4.97 -23.38
N PRO A 68 -5.59 4.57 -24.29
CA PRO A 68 -4.57 3.55 -24.01
C PRO A 68 -3.65 3.94 -22.85
N GLN A 69 -3.37 5.24 -22.68
CA GLN A 69 -2.58 5.76 -21.56
C GLN A 69 -3.28 5.55 -20.21
N VAL A 70 -4.61 5.73 -20.15
CA VAL A 70 -5.39 5.49 -18.93
C VAL A 70 -5.46 4.00 -18.61
N ALA A 71 -5.67 3.15 -19.62
CA ALA A 71 -5.63 1.70 -19.43
C ALA A 71 -4.27 1.20 -18.91
N ALA A 72 -3.16 1.77 -19.44
CA ALA A 72 -1.81 1.50 -18.95
C ALA A 72 -1.61 1.97 -17.50
N ALA A 73 -2.05 3.18 -17.16
CA ALA A 73 -1.98 3.71 -15.79
C ALA A 73 -2.77 2.83 -14.80
N LEU A 74 -3.99 2.41 -15.17
CA LEU A 74 -4.81 1.51 -14.36
C LEU A 74 -4.16 0.13 -14.18
N THR A 75 -3.48 -0.39 -15.20
CA THR A 75 -2.72 -1.65 -15.11
C THR A 75 -1.55 -1.51 -14.12
N VAL A 76 -0.85 -0.38 -14.14
CA VAL A 76 0.20 -0.08 -13.15
C VAL A 76 -0.39 -0.01 -11.74
N VAL A 77 -1.51 0.70 -11.55
CA VAL A 77 -2.22 0.78 -10.26
C VAL A 77 -2.59 -0.62 -9.77
N ALA A 78 -3.19 -1.45 -10.63
CA ALA A 78 -3.54 -2.83 -10.29
C ALA A 78 -2.31 -3.62 -9.81
N SER A 79 -1.20 -3.53 -10.54
CA SER A 79 0.05 -4.22 -10.16
C SER A 79 0.61 -3.75 -8.80
N GLN A 80 0.54 -2.45 -8.52
CA GLN A 80 0.98 -1.88 -7.25
C GLN A 80 0.10 -2.34 -6.09
N ARG A 81 -1.23 -2.33 -6.26
CA ARG A 81 -2.16 -2.83 -5.23
C ARG A 81 -2.00 -4.33 -5.00
N GLY A 82 -1.75 -5.11 -6.05
CA GLY A 82 -1.37 -6.52 -5.93
C GLY A 82 -0.04 -6.75 -5.21
N ALA A 83 0.95 -5.88 -5.39
CA ALA A 83 2.22 -5.93 -4.63
C ALA A 83 2.00 -5.60 -3.14
N HIS A 84 1.19 -4.58 -2.83
CA HIS A 84 0.81 -4.23 -1.46
C HIS A 84 0.08 -5.37 -0.76
N ALA A 85 -0.87 -6.01 -1.44
CA ALA A 85 -1.58 -7.18 -0.90
C ALA A 85 -0.64 -8.33 -0.55
N ARG A 86 0.37 -8.60 -1.39
CA ARG A 86 1.41 -9.60 -1.10
C ARG A 86 2.27 -9.20 0.09
N ALA A 87 2.71 -7.95 0.17
CA ALA A 87 3.51 -7.47 1.30
C ALA A 87 2.76 -7.56 2.64
N LEU A 88 1.46 -7.22 2.65
CA LEU A 88 0.59 -7.39 3.81
C LEU A 88 0.42 -8.87 4.17
N ALA A 89 0.19 -9.74 3.20
CA ALA A 89 0.07 -11.18 3.43
C ALA A 89 1.36 -11.78 4.02
N THR A 90 2.53 -11.40 3.48
CA THR A 90 3.84 -11.80 4.03
C THR A 90 4.01 -11.32 5.46
N GLU A 91 3.61 -10.09 5.77
CA GLU A 91 3.70 -9.53 7.12
C GLU A 91 2.76 -10.24 8.10
N ILE A 92 1.53 -10.56 7.68
CA ILE A 92 0.57 -11.36 8.44
C ILE A 92 1.15 -12.74 8.75
N ALA A 93 1.68 -13.45 7.75
CA ALA A 93 2.30 -14.76 7.94
C ALA A 93 3.51 -14.70 8.89
N ARG A 94 4.36 -13.68 8.74
CA ARG A 94 5.51 -13.45 9.63
C ARG A 94 5.08 -13.19 11.08
N ALA A 95 3.97 -12.49 11.28
CA ALA A 95 3.44 -12.21 12.60
C ALA A 95 2.78 -13.43 13.23
N ALA A 96 2.00 -14.18 12.45
CA ALA A 96 1.42 -15.46 12.87
C ALA A 96 2.52 -16.46 13.28
N GLY A 97 3.61 -16.57 12.51
CA GLY A 97 4.75 -17.42 12.87
C GLY A 97 5.46 -16.99 14.17
N LYS A 98 5.49 -15.69 14.48
CA LYS A 98 5.97 -15.19 15.79
C LYS A 98 5.05 -15.57 16.95
N LEU A 99 3.73 -15.59 16.73
CA LEU A 99 2.75 -16.01 17.72
C LEU A 99 2.79 -17.52 17.95
N VAL A 100 2.88 -18.32 16.89
CA VAL A 100 3.03 -19.79 16.97
C VAL A 100 4.34 -20.19 17.62
N SER A 101 5.45 -19.46 17.37
CA SER A 101 6.71 -19.73 18.08
C SER A 101 6.66 -19.36 19.57
N ALA A 102 5.70 -18.53 20.00
CA ALA A 102 5.44 -18.19 21.40
C ALA A 102 4.40 -19.14 22.04
N THR A 103 3.58 -19.80 21.24
CA THR A 103 2.53 -20.72 21.67
C THR A 103 2.58 -21.94 20.77
N SER A 104 3.37 -22.94 21.13
CA SER A 104 3.31 -24.24 20.46
C SER A 104 1.92 -24.84 20.67
N GLU A 105 1.09 -24.84 19.63
CA GLU A 105 0.29 -26.00 19.20
C GLU A 105 -0.43 -25.76 17.87
N THR A 106 -0.57 -26.88 17.17
CA THR A 106 -1.02 -27.10 15.79
C THR A 106 -2.48 -26.73 15.56
N SER A 107 -2.79 -26.13 14.40
CA SER A 107 -3.96 -26.51 13.61
C SER A 107 -3.84 -26.03 12.17
N SER A 108 -4.07 -26.98 11.25
CA SER A 108 -4.13 -26.79 9.81
C SER A 108 -5.58 -27.00 9.39
N SER A 109 -6.13 -26.08 8.60
CA SER A 109 -7.38 -26.28 7.88
C SER A 109 -7.24 -25.78 6.46
N SER A 110 -7.43 -26.71 5.52
CA SER A 110 -7.51 -26.47 4.09
C SER A 110 -8.99 -26.37 3.70
N ALA A 111 -9.33 -25.36 2.90
CA ALA A 111 -10.65 -25.24 2.28
C ALA A 111 -10.49 -25.21 0.76
N SER A 112 -11.22 -26.11 0.10
CA SER A 112 -11.31 -26.24 -1.36
C SER A 112 -12.33 -25.24 -1.92
N PRO A 113 -12.06 -24.56 -3.06
CA PRO A 113 -13.06 -23.69 -3.67
C PRO A 113 -14.04 -24.51 -4.54
N SER A 114 -15.32 -24.17 -4.43
CA SER A 114 -16.39 -24.67 -5.31
C SER A 114 -16.60 -23.66 -6.45
N PRO A 115 -16.79 -24.09 -7.72
CA PRO A 115 -16.95 -23.17 -8.84
C PRO A 115 -18.36 -22.57 -8.85
N THR A 116 -18.44 -21.24 -8.96
CA THR A 116 -19.69 -20.50 -9.14
C THR A 116 -19.95 -20.26 -10.62
N GLY A 117 -21.19 -20.46 -11.05
CA GLY A 117 -21.63 -20.45 -12.44
C GLY A 117 -21.48 -19.10 -13.16
N THR A 118 -21.42 -19.19 -14.48
CA THR A 118 -21.21 -18.07 -15.41
C THR A 118 -22.46 -17.21 -15.55
N GLU A 119 -22.49 -16.09 -14.81
CA GLU A 119 -23.36 -14.95 -15.05
C GLU A 119 -22.69 -13.98 -16.05
N PRO A 120 -23.44 -13.23 -16.89
CA PRO A 120 -22.86 -12.23 -17.78
C PRO A 120 -21.99 -11.22 -17.00
N PRO A 121 -20.84 -10.81 -17.55
CA PRO A 121 -19.92 -9.94 -16.82
C PRO A 121 -20.62 -8.61 -16.51
N PRO A 122 -20.53 -8.10 -15.27
CA PRO A 122 -21.06 -6.79 -14.92
C PRO A 122 -20.38 -5.70 -15.76
N PRO A 123 -21.05 -4.55 -15.98
CA PRO A 123 -20.44 -3.44 -16.72
C PRO A 123 -19.11 -3.03 -16.07
N PRO A 124 -18.10 -2.65 -16.87
CA PRO A 124 -16.79 -2.33 -16.35
C PRO A 124 -16.87 -1.10 -15.42
N PRO A 125 -16.14 -1.11 -14.29
CA PRO A 125 -16.18 0.00 -13.35
C PRO A 125 -15.57 1.26 -13.97
N PRO A 126 -16.18 2.44 -13.74
CA PRO A 126 -15.60 3.71 -14.19
C PRO A 126 -14.30 4.03 -13.43
N VAL A 127 -13.45 4.84 -14.05
CA VAL A 127 -12.16 5.27 -13.45
C VAL A 127 -12.37 6.04 -12.15
N SER A 128 -13.49 6.76 -12.00
CA SER A 128 -13.87 7.44 -10.76
C SER A 128 -13.95 6.48 -9.57
N ASP A 129 -14.48 5.27 -9.77
CA ASP A 129 -14.62 4.29 -8.69
C ASP A 129 -13.26 3.77 -8.24
N VAL A 130 -12.30 3.65 -9.17
CA VAL A 130 -10.90 3.34 -8.85
C VAL A 130 -10.31 4.47 -7.99
N VAL A 131 -10.49 5.72 -8.42
CA VAL A 131 -9.99 6.92 -7.72
C VAL A 131 -10.54 7.02 -6.30
N ASP A 132 -11.86 6.83 -6.13
CA ASP A 132 -12.52 6.90 -4.83
C ASP A 132 -12.11 5.73 -3.93
N SER A 133 -12.00 4.52 -4.47
CA SER A 133 -11.50 3.36 -3.71
C SER A 133 -10.06 3.58 -3.22
N LEU A 134 -9.18 4.10 -4.07
CA LEU A 134 -7.80 4.41 -3.70
C LEU A 134 -7.71 5.53 -2.66
N ARG A 135 -8.56 6.56 -2.76
CA ARG A 135 -8.63 7.62 -1.74
C ARG A 135 -9.03 7.03 -0.39
N LYS A 136 -10.10 6.23 -0.36
CA LYS A 136 -10.54 5.54 0.85
C LYS A 136 -9.45 4.63 1.42
N SER A 137 -8.77 3.86 0.57
CA SER A 137 -7.64 3.01 0.97
C SER A 137 -6.49 3.82 1.58
N ALA A 138 -6.19 5.01 1.06
CA ALA A 138 -5.16 5.89 1.61
C ALA A 138 -5.55 6.45 2.98
N GLU A 139 -6.80 6.88 3.14
CA GLU A 139 -7.33 7.40 4.40
C GLU A 139 -7.37 6.33 5.49
N ASP A 140 -7.91 5.15 5.17
CA ASP A 140 -8.00 4.02 6.09
C ASP A 140 -6.61 3.54 6.53
N ALA A 141 -5.65 3.44 5.60
CA ALA A 141 -4.26 3.13 5.92
C ALA A 141 -3.60 4.22 6.80
N SER A 142 -3.83 5.50 6.50
CA SER A 142 -3.28 6.62 7.28
C SER A 142 -3.78 6.63 8.72
N ARG A 143 -5.06 6.30 8.94
CA ARG A 143 -5.63 6.16 10.29
C ARG A 143 -4.96 5.03 11.06
N LEU A 144 -4.69 3.90 10.40
CA LEU A 144 -4.05 2.75 11.04
C LEU A 144 -2.59 3.01 11.41
N VAL A 145 -1.85 3.79 10.61
CA VAL A 145 -0.44 4.17 10.89
C VAL A 145 -0.28 4.76 12.29
N ALA A 146 -1.24 5.56 12.77
CA ALA A 146 -1.20 6.16 14.10
C ALA A 146 -1.33 5.15 15.26
N THR A 147 -1.74 3.91 14.97
CA THR A 147 -2.02 2.87 15.97
C THR A 147 -1.03 1.70 15.93
N VAL A 148 -0.11 1.69 14.97
CA VAL A 148 0.92 0.66 14.80
C VAL A 148 2.32 1.28 14.82
N SER A 149 3.35 0.46 14.98
CA SER A 149 4.74 0.92 15.02
C SER A 149 5.68 0.06 14.17
N GLY A 150 6.91 0.54 13.97
CA GLY A 150 7.97 -0.18 13.28
C GLY A 150 7.62 -0.51 11.82
N TYR A 151 7.96 -1.73 11.40
CA TYR A 151 7.79 -2.18 10.01
C TYR A 151 6.35 -2.04 9.49
N ARG A 152 5.34 -2.27 10.34
CA ARG A 152 3.92 -2.20 9.95
C ARG A 152 3.45 -0.77 9.72
N ALA A 153 3.90 0.17 10.55
CA ALA A 153 3.66 1.59 10.33
C ALA A 153 4.27 2.03 8.99
N GLY A 154 5.51 1.62 8.71
CA GLY A 154 6.17 1.91 7.44
C GLY A 154 5.45 1.29 6.23
N LEU A 155 5.00 0.04 6.34
CA LEU A 155 4.24 -0.63 5.28
C LEU A 155 2.91 0.06 4.99
N LEU A 156 2.13 0.39 6.02
CA LEU A 156 0.85 1.11 5.86
C LEU A 156 1.04 2.54 5.35
N ALA A 157 2.09 3.24 5.80
CA ALA A 157 2.42 4.57 5.29
C ALA A 157 2.82 4.53 3.81
N SER A 158 3.59 3.51 3.39
CA SER A 158 3.93 3.28 1.97
C SER A 158 2.69 3.02 1.13
N ILE A 159 1.74 2.23 1.65
CA ILE A 159 0.44 2.00 1.00
C ILE A 159 -0.33 3.31 0.85
N ALA A 160 -0.45 4.10 1.92
CA ALA A 160 -1.16 5.38 1.89
C ALA A 160 -0.54 6.36 0.87
N ALA A 161 0.79 6.45 0.84
CA ALA A 161 1.53 7.29 -0.10
C ALA A 161 1.34 6.84 -1.56
N SER A 162 1.45 5.53 -1.83
CA SER A 162 1.28 4.96 -3.18
C SER A 162 -0.15 5.12 -3.70
N CYS A 163 -1.17 4.89 -2.86
CA CYS A 163 -2.55 5.16 -3.22
C CYS A 163 -2.79 6.64 -3.50
N THR A 164 -2.22 7.53 -2.67
CA THR A 164 -2.29 8.98 -2.86
C THR A 164 -1.67 9.41 -4.17
N ALA A 165 -0.46 8.95 -4.48
CA ALA A 165 0.18 9.23 -5.77
C ALA A 165 -0.65 8.70 -6.95
N SER A 166 -1.29 7.54 -6.79
CA SER A 166 -2.12 6.95 -7.84
C SER A 166 -3.34 7.82 -8.16
N TYR A 167 -4.10 8.26 -7.15
CA TYR A 167 -5.32 9.06 -7.38
C TYR A 167 -5.06 10.55 -7.63
N THR A 168 -3.92 11.09 -7.19
CA THR A 168 -3.56 12.52 -7.40
C THR A 168 -2.64 12.77 -8.58
N VAL A 169 -2.00 11.74 -9.16
CA VAL A 169 -1.05 11.92 -10.26
C VAL A 169 -1.32 10.94 -11.39
N ALA A 170 -1.34 9.64 -11.10
CA ALA A 170 -1.40 8.62 -12.16
C ALA A 170 -2.75 8.59 -12.90
N LEU A 171 -3.86 8.83 -12.18
CA LEU A 171 -5.22 8.74 -12.72
C LEU A 171 -5.89 10.10 -12.95
N LEU A 172 -5.18 11.22 -12.75
CA LEU A 172 -5.75 12.53 -13.04
C LEU A 172 -5.90 12.75 -14.57
N PRO A 173 -7.05 13.26 -15.03
CA PRO A 173 -7.20 13.68 -16.42
C PRO A 173 -6.23 14.84 -16.71
N GLY A 174 -5.20 14.59 -17.53
CA GLY A 174 -4.19 15.59 -17.90
C GLY A 174 -2.75 15.29 -17.48
N GLY A 175 -2.43 14.05 -17.09
CA GLY A 175 -1.04 13.63 -16.85
C GLY A 175 -0.12 13.96 -18.06
N PRO A 176 1.17 14.30 -17.82
CA PRO A 176 2.04 14.84 -18.85
C PRO A 176 2.14 13.87 -20.02
N SER A 177 1.86 14.36 -21.22
CA SER A 177 2.26 13.72 -22.46
C SER A 177 3.79 13.61 -22.44
N ILE A 178 4.31 12.42 -22.13
CA ILE A 178 5.72 12.10 -22.36
C ILE A 178 5.90 11.56 -23.78
#